data_AF-A0A3B1JJ20-F1
#
_entry.id   AF-A0A3B1JJ20-F1
#
_cell.length_a   1.000
_cell.length_b   1.000
_cell.length_c   1.000
_cell.angle_alpha   90.00
_cell.angle_beta   90.00
_cell.angle_gamma   90.00
#
_symmetry.space_group_name_H-M   'P 1'
#
loop_
_entity.id
_entity.type
_entity.pdbx_description
1 polymer ?
#
loop_
_entity_poly.entity_id
_entity_poly.type
_entity_poly.pdbx_seq_one_letter_code
_entity_poly.pdbx_strand_id
1 'polypeptide(L)'
;MKLKSSRLGYLLLQFMTLLFYTQTTMQSVSVPNFKHHVTEHSRLSDRMSRRLTRTYQLYSRTSGKHVQVLGNKRVVANGEDGDAHAKLVVETDTFGSRIRIRGAKTGFYICMNKKGKLVGRRKGHGRDCIFTEIVLENNYTALQNAKYKGWYMAFTRKGRPRKATHTRQHQREAHFMKRLPRGHLLTERKPFDVVPYQLNKRTKHNHRPGVN
;
A
#
# COMPACT_ATOMS: atom_id res chain seq x y z
N MET A 1 69.82 -25.95 -12.16
CA MET A 1 69.62 -24.53 -12.55
C MET A 1 68.89 -23.81 -11.43
N LYS A 2 69.53 -22.89 -10.71
CA LYS A 2 68.89 -22.09 -9.64
C LYS A 2 68.15 -20.93 -10.30
N LEU A 3 66.82 -20.98 -10.34
CA LEU A 3 66.00 -19.83 -10.77
C LEU A 3 66.27 -18.66 -9.81
N LYS A 4 66.95 -17.61 -10.29
CA LYS A 4 67.03 -16.35 -9.55
C LYS A 4 65.64 -15.74 -9.54
N SER A 5 64.96 -15.82 -8.39
CA SER A 5 63.68 -15.15 -8.19
C SER A 5 63.88 -13.64 -8.34
N SER A 6 63.38 -13.09 -9.46
CA SER A 6 63.45 -11.66 -9.73
C SER A 6 62.47 -10.94 -8.82
N ARG A 7 62.94 -9.96 -8.04
CA ARG A 7 62.10 -9.12 -7.17
C ARG A 7 60.94 -8.47 -7.95
N LEU A 8 61.17 -8.18 -9.24
CA LEU A 8 60.17 -7.62 -10.15
C LEU A 8 59.02 -8.62 -10.44
N GLY A 9 59.35 -9.91 -10.58
CA GLY A 9 58.36 -10.97 -10.79
C GLY A 9 57.44 -11.16 -9.58
N TYR A 10 57.99 -11.02 -8.37
CA TYR A 10 57.21 -11.11 -7.14
C TYR A 10 56.28 -9.91 -6.95
N LEU A 11 56.75 -8.70 -7.28
CA LEU A 11 55.94 -7.48 -7.30
C LEU A 11 54.79 -7.56 -8.32
N LEU A 12 55.06 -8.09 -9.52
CA LEU A 12 54.02 -8.32 -10.54
C LEU A 12 52.98 -9.34 -10.07
N LEU A 13 53.39 -10.43 -9.42
CA LEU A 13 52.46 -11.41 -8.88
C LEU A 13 51.59 -10.83 -7.75
N GLN A 14 52.17 -10.01 -6.88
CA GLN A 14 51.43 -9.30 -5.83
C GLN A 14 50.47 -8.25 -6.40
N PHE A 15 50.86 -7.55 -7.47
CA PHE A 15 49.97 -6.62 -8.14
C PHE A 15 48.80 -7.33 -8.84
N MET A 16 49.07 -8.45 -9.53
CA MET A 16 48.02 -9.24 -10.18
C MET A 16 47.07 -9.88 -9.17
N THR A 17 47.57 -10.33 -8.01
CA THR A 17 46.70 -10.81 -6.93
C THR A 17 45.90 -9.68 -6.30
N LEU A 18 46.47 -8.50 -6.10
CA LEU A 18 45.74 -7.31 -5.63
C LEU A 18 44.63 -6.92 -6.62
N LEU A 19 44.91 -6.91 -7.92
CA LEU A 19 43.91 -6.66 -8.98
C LEU A 19 42.80 -7.71 -9.00
N PHE A 20 43.14 -8.98 -8.76
CA PHE A 20 42.15 -10.05 -8.64
C PHE A 20 41.27 -9.85 -7.39
N TYR A 21 41.88 -9.52 -6.25
CA TYR A 21 41.16 -9.22 -5.01
C TYR A 21 40.22 -8.02 -5.17
N THR A 22 40.66 -6.94 -5.82
CA THR A 22 39.80 -5.77 -6.09
C THR A 22 38.69 -6.06 -7.12
N GLN A 23 38.89 -6.97 -8.08
CA GLN A 23 37.81 -7.44 -8.95
C GLN A 23 36.76 -8.28 -8.20
N THR A 24 37.18 -9.15 -7.27
CA THR A 24 36.23 -9.94 -6.46
C THR A 24 35.42 -9.12 -5.48
N THR A 25 35.92 -8.00 -4.96
CA THR A 25 35.15 -7.09 -4.08
C THR A 25 34.15 -6.22 -4.85
N MET A 26 34.25 -6.16 -6.18
CA MET A 26 33.34 -5.44 -7.08
C MET A 26 32.26 -6.35 -7.71
N GLN A 27 31.94 -7.49 -7.11
CA GLN A 27 30.63 -8.11 -7.36
C GLN A 27 29.57 -7.27 -6.64
N SER A 28 29.15 -6.20 -7.30
CA SER A 28 27.97 -5.44 -6.94
C SER A 28 26.80 -6.42 -6.83
N VAL A 29 26.29 -6.61 -5.62
CA VAL A 29 25.07 -7.39 -5.38
C VAL A 29 23.97 -6.68 -6.16
N SER A 30 23.58 -7.23 -7.32
CA SER A 30 22.58 -6.64 -8.18
C SER A 30 21.26 -6.54 -7.40
N VAL A 31 20.85 -5.34 -7.04
CA VAL A 31 19.60 -5.12 -6.31
C VAL A 31 18.46 -5.63 -7.19
N PRO A 32 17.61 -6.56 -6.72
CA PRO A 32 16.53 -7.10 -7.53
C PRO A 32 15.57 -5.99 -7.96
N ASN A 33 15.38 -5.84 -9.26
CA ASN A 33 14.48 -4.85 -9.84
C ASN A 33 13.04 -5.38 -9.90
N PHE A 34 12.21 -4.97 -8.96
CA PHE A 34 10.81 -5.39 -8.90
C PHE A 34 9.85 -4.56 -9.76
N LYS A 35 10.33 -3.59 -10.56
CA LYS A 35 9.47 -2.66 -11.30
C LYS A 35 8.50 -3.39 -12.23
N HIS A 36 8.98 -4.40 -12.97
CA HIS A 36 8.15 -5.20 -13.85
C HIS A 36 7.08 -5.97 -13.06
N HIS A 37 7.50 -6.66 -12.00
CA HIS A 37 6.61 -7.41 -11.12
C HIS A 37 5.47 -6.55 -10.57
N VAL A 38 5.81 -5.38 -9.99
CA VAL A 38 4.82 -4.45 -9.42
C VAL A 38 3.89 -3.92 -10.50
N THR A 39 4.40 -3.58 -11.69
CA THR A 39 3.60 -3.05 -12.80
C THR A 39 2.55 -4.05 -13.27
N GLU A 40 2.93 -5.32 -13.44
CA GLU A 40 2.02 -6.40 -13.83
C GLU A 40 0.96 -6.67 -12.74
N HIS A 41 1.39 -6.84 -11.48
CA HIS A 41 0.49 -7.16 -10.37
C HIS A 41 -0.44 -6.00 -9.98
N SER A 42 -0.10 -4.75 -10.32
CA SER A 42 -0.96 -3.58 -10.09
C SER A 42 -2.21 -3.54 -10.98
N ARG A 43 -2.25 -4.30 -12.07
CA ARG A 43 -3.36 -4.27 -13.04
C ARG A 43 -4.61 -4.98 -12.54
N LEU A 44 -4.42 -6.02 -11.72
CA LEU A 44 -5.46 -6.90 -11.21
C LEU A 44 -5.47 -6.90 -9.68
N SER A 45 -6.57 -7.37 -9.10
CA SER A 45 -6.66 -7.59 -7.65
C SER A 45 -5.71 -8.72 -7.24
N ASP A 46 -4.90 -8.49 -6.21
CA ASP A 46 -4.08 -9.54 -5.63
C ASP A 46 -4.98 -10.51 -4.84
N ARG A 47 -4.88 -11.79 -5.19
CA ARG A 47 -5.62 -12.90 -4.56
C ARG A 47 -4.68 -13.91 -3.89
N MET A 48 -3.38 -13.79 -4.12
CA MET A 48 -2.38 -14.72 -3.62
C MET A 48 -1.78 -14.24 -2.29
N SER A 49 -1.75 -12.92 -2.09
CA SER A 49 -1.23 -12.31 -0.86
C SER A 49 -2.32 -12.02 0.16
N ARG A 50 -1.95 -12.05 1.45
CA ARG A 50 -2.80 -11.53 2.53
C ARG A 50 -2.99 -10.03 2.34
N ARG A 51 -4.25 -9.59 2.27
CA ARG A 51 -4.58 -8.17 2.12
C ARG A 51 -4.46 -7.42 3.44
N LEU A 52 -3.72 -6.31 3.41
CA LEU A 52 -3.62 -5.40 4.54
C LEU A 52 -4.96 -4.71 4.78
N THR A 53 -5.42 -4.70 6.03
CA THR A 53 -6.64 -4.02 6.45
C THR A 53 -6.31 -2.95 7.49
N ARG A 54 -6.88 -1.76 7.32
CA ARG A 54 -6.76 -0.61 8.23
C ARG A 54 -8.16 -0.15 8.63
N THR A 55 -8.31 0.35 9.85
CA THR A 55 -9.59 0.88 10.33
C THR A 55 -9.42 2.34 10.71
N TYR A 56 -10.21 3.22 10.10
CA TYR A 56 -10.14 4.66 10.35
C TYR A 56 -11.47 5.35 10.02
N GLN A 57 -11.56 6.64 10.35
CA GLN A 57 -12.60 7.55 9.89
C GLN A 57 -12.03 8.45 8.80
N LEU A 58 -12.82 8.77 7.77
CA LEU A 58 -12.39 9.66 6.70
C LEU A 58 -13.05 11.03 6.88
N TYR A 59 -12.29 11.99 7.37
CA TYR A 59 -12.73 13.38 7.55
C TYR A 59 -12.70 14.12 6.22
N SER A 60 -13.78 14.79 5.85
CA SER A 60 -13.86 15.62 4.64
C SER A 60 -13.48 17.06 4.97
N ARG A 61 -12.48 17.59 4.25
CA ARG A 61 -11.98 18.96 4.44
C ARG A 61 -13.08 20.01 4.28
N THR A 62 -14.01 19.79 3.35
CA THR A 62 -15.04 20.79 2.99
C THR A 62 -16.26 20.75 3.89
N SER A 63 -16.71 19.57 4.32
CA SER A 63 -17.88 19.47 5.21
C SER A 63 -17.52 19.66 6.69
N GLY A 64 -16.27 19.41 7.07
CA GLY A 64 -15.86 19.42 8.47
C GLY A 64 -16.36 18.19 9.26
N LYS A 65 -16.78 17.14 8.56
CA LYS A 65 -17.42 15.93 9.13
C LYS A 65 -16.87 14.67 8.49
N HIS A 66 -17.30 13.50 8.97
CA HIS A 66 -16.79 12.20 8.54
C HIS A 66 -17.70 11.52 7.52
N VAL A 67 -17.06 10.80 6.59
CA VAL A 67 -17.75 9.97 5.61
C VAL A 67 -18.47 8.82 6.30
N GLN A 68 -19.76 8.67 6.02
CA GLN A 68 -20.63 7.62 6.52
C GLN A 68 -21.17 6.76 5.39
N VAL A 69 -21.35 5.47 5.67
CA VAL A 69 -22.07 4.54 4.80
C VAL A 69 -23.34 4.08 5.51
N LEU A 70 -24.48 4.62 5.07
CA LEU A 70 -25.78 4.44 5.72
C LEU A 70 -26.48 3.15 5.30
N GLY A 71 -27.42 2.66 6.12
CA GLY A 71 -28.19 1.43 5.86
C GLY A 71 -29.04 1.48 4.59
N ASN A 72 -29.44 2.68 4.14
CA ASN A 72 -30.12 2.90 2.86
C ASN A 72 -29.17 3.01 1.66
N LYS A 73 -27.92 2.53 1.79
CA LYS A 73 -26.87 2.51 0.75
C LYS A 73 -26.39 3.91 0.32
N ARG A 74 -26.75 4.97 1.03
CA ARG A 74 -26.23 6.32 0.77
C ARG A 74 -24.84 6.49 1.39
N VAL A 75 -23.99 7.22 0.68
CA VAL A 75 -22.68 7.66 1.17
C VAL A 75 -22.72 9.18 1.31
N VAL A 76 -22.49 9.69 2.52
CA VAL A 76 -22.55 11.11 2.88
C VAL A 76 -21.36 11.46 3.75
N ALA A 77 -21.10 12.74 3.99
CA ALA A 77 -20.04 13.21 4.89
C ALA A 77 -20.60 14.17 5.95
N ASN A 78 -21.49 13.66 6.80
CA ASN A 78 -22.13 14.42 7.89
C ASN A 78 -21.91 13.76 9.26
N GLY A 79 -21.06 12.74 9.35
CA GLY A 79 -20.85 11.99 10.57
C GLY A 79 -20.04 12.79 11.59
N GLU A 80 -20.50 12.77 12.84
CA GLU A 80 -19.68 13.22 13.96
C GLU A 80 -18.51 12.28 14.18
N ASP A 81 -17.50 12.78 14.89
CA ASP A 81 -16.37 11.95 15.29
C ASP A 81 -16.82 10.80 16.20
N GLY A 82 -16.48 9.57 15.81
CA GLY A 82 -16.89 8.35 16.51
C GLY A 82 -18.26 7.81 16.13
N ASP A 83 -18.96 8.40 15.16
CA ASP A 83 -20.22 7.84 14.66
C ASP A 83 -20.01 6.40 14.15
N ALA A 84 -20.91 5.49 14.55
CA ALA A 84 -20.84 4.08 14.18
C ALA A 84 -20.84 3.85 12.65
N HIS A 85 -21.54 4.69 11.89
CA HIS A 85 -21.59 4.62 10.42
C HIS A 85 -20.36 5.27 9.75
N ALA A 86 -19.56 6.03 10.50
CA ALA A 86 -18.32 6.67 10.02
C ALA A 86 -17.07 5.80 10.20
N LYS A 87 -17.17 4.67 10.92
CA LYS A 87 -16.08 3.69 11.03
C LYS A 87 -15.92 2.95 9.68
N LEU A 88 -14.77 3.13 9.04
CA LEU A 88 -14.44 2.52 7.76
C LEU A 88 -13.37 1.44 7.94
N VAL A 89 -13.58 0.30 7.30
CA VAL A 89 -12.60 -0.77 7.11
C VAL A 89 -12.06 -0.64 5.71
N VAL A 90 -10.74 -0.48 5.60
CA VAL A 90 -10.05 -0.20 4.34
C VAL A 90 -9.05 -1.31 4.05
N GLU A 91 -9.30 -2.04 2.97
CA GLU A 91 -8.57 -3.23 2.56
C GLU A 91 -7.78 -2.93 1.29
N THR A 92 -6.49 -3.27 1.28
CA THR A 92 -5.64 -3.15 0.09
C THR A 92 -6.08 -4.15 -0.98
N ASP A 93 -6.29 -3.68 -2.20
CA ASP A 93 -6.62 -4.48 -3.38
C ASP A 93 -5.36 -5.08 -4.03
N THR A 94 -4.34 -4.25 -4.23
CA THR A 94 -3.04 -4.57 -4.82
C THR A 94 -2.08 -3.38 -4.56
N PHE A 95 -0.92 -3.37 -5.21
CA PHE A 95 0.05 -2.27 -5.17
C PHE A 95 -0.51 -0.92 -5.64
N GLY A 96 0.28 0.14 -5.46
CA GLY A 96 -0.07 1.50 -5.87
C GLY A 96 -1.19 2.11 -5.03
N SER A 97 -1.28 1.74 -3.75
CA SER A 97 -2.27 2.26 -2.81
C SER A 97 -3.72 2.09 -3.28
N ARG A 98 -4.00 0.99 -3.99
CA ARG A 98 -5.35 0.63 -4.43
C ARG A 98 -6.09 -0.04 -3.29
N ILE A 99 -7.25 0.49 -2.94
CA ILE A 99 -7.99 0.12 -1.74
C ILE A 99 -9.47 -0.06 -2.03
N ARG A 100 -10.12 -0.91 -1.24
CA ARG A 100 -11.58 -0.99 -1.08
C ARG A 100 -11.95 -0.39 0.27
N ILE A 101 -13.02 0.40 0.29
CA ILE A 101 -13.49 1.08 1.49
C ILE A 101 -14.87 0.53 1.84
N ARG A 102 -15.03 -0.04 3.04
CA ARG A 102 -16.26 -0.65 3.53
C ARG A 102 -16.71 0.03 4.82
N GLY A 103 -17.99 0.38 4.93
CA GLY A 103 -18.56 0.83 6.20
C GLY A 103 -18.63 -0.33 7.19
N ALA A 104 -18.00 -0.21 8.36
CA ALA A 104 -17.93 -1.29 9.34
C ALA A 104 -19.33 -1.72 9.83
N LYS A 105 -20.20 -0.73 10.11
CA LYS A 105 -21.56 -0.98 10.63
C LYS A 105 -22.49 -1.63 9.61
N THR A 106 -22.44 -1.21 8.35
CA THR A 106 -23.39 -1.65 7.31
C THR A 106 -22.85 -2.76 6.43
N GLY A 107 -21.53 -2.95 6.42
CA GLY A 107 -20.86 -3.88 5.54
C GLY A 107 -20.91 -3.50 4.06
N PHE A 108 -21.40 -2.31 3.70
CA PHE A 108 -21.42 -1.85 2.32
C PHE A 108 -20.10 -1.22 1.91
N TYR A 109 -19.62 -1.58 0.71
CA TYR A 109 -18.51 -0.96 0.04
C TYR A 109 -18.93 0.37 -0.58
N ILE A 110 -18.09 1.39 -0.44
CA ILE A 110 -18.25 2.63 -1.19
C ILE A 110 -17.81 2.34 -2.63
N CYS A 111 -18.69 2.59 -3.58
CA CYS A 111 -18.41 2.42 -5.01
C CYS A 111 -18.92 3.64 -5.79
N MET A 112 -18.46 3.79 -7.03
CA MET A 112 -18.88 4.85 -7.92
C MET A 112 -19.61 4.27 -9.13
N ASN A 113 -20.85 4.67 -9.38
CA ASN A 113 -21.58 4.15 -10.53
C ASN A 113 -21.17 4.86 -11.84
N LYS A 114 -21.64 4.35 -12.99
CA LYS A 114 -21.40 4.93 -14.33
C LYS A 114 -21.87 6.38 -14.50
N LYS A 115 -22.76 6.87 -13.63
CA LYS A 115 -23.24 8.26 -13.62
C LYS A 115 -22.37 9.18 -12.74
N GLY A 116 -21.29 8.66 -12.15
CA GLY A 116 -20.41 9.40 -11.25
C GLY A 116 -20.99 9.61 -9.84
N LYS A 117 -21.98 8.81 -9.43
CA LYS A 117 -22.58 8.89 -8.08
C LYS A 117 -21.94 7.87 -7.14
N LEU A 118 -21.61 8.32 -5.93
CA LEU A 118 -21.21 7.44 -4.82
C LEU A 118 -22.40 6.63 -4.32
N VAL A 119 -22.22 5.32 -4.17
CA VAL A 119 -23.25 4.38 -3.74
C VAL A 119 -22.64 3.30 -2.85
N GLY A 120 -23.40 2.84 -1.86
CA GLY A 120 -23.08 1.65 -1.08
C GLY A 120 -23.46 0.38 -1.83
N ARG A 121 -22.55 -0.60 -1.92
CA ARG A 121 -22.82 -1.93 -2.50
C ARG A 121 -22.44 -3.05 -1.54
N ARG A 122 -23.25 -4.11 -1.50
CA ARG A 122 -22.96 -5.31 -0.69
C ARG A 122 -21.79 -6.11 -1.26
N LYS A 123 -21.72 -6.24 -2.59
CA LYS A 123 -20.60 -6.89 -3.30
C LYS A 123 -19.62 -5.82 -3.80
N GLY A 124 -18.38 -5.85 -3.31
CA GLY A 124 -17.32 -4.87 -3.61
C GLY A 124 -16.25 -5.33 -4.61
N HIS A 125 -16.49 -6.42 -5.35
CA HIS A 125 -15.45 -7.02 -6.21
C HIS A 125 -15.12 -6.17 -7.44
N GLY A 126 -16.05 -5.35 -7.92
CA GLY A 126 -15.89 -4.54 -9.12
C GLY A 126 -14.82 -3.45 -8.97
N ARG A 127 -14.15 -3.12 -10.08
CA ARG A 127 -13.17 -2.02 -10.14
C ARG A 127 -13.78 -0.65 -9.80
N ASP A 128 -15.09 -0.51 -9.93
CA ASP A 128 -15.84 0.68 -9.52
C ASP A 128 -15.90 0.89 -8.00
N CYS A 129 -15.53 -0.13 -7.21
CA CYS A 129 -15.42 -0.08 -5.75
C CYS A 129 -13.97 0.06 -5.26
N ILE A 130 -13.02 0.21 -6.19
CA ILE A 130 -11.60 0.36 -5.87
C ILE A 130 -11.22 1.83 -6.07
N PHE A 131 -10.48 2.37 -5.11
CA PHE A 131 -9.94 3.72 -5.16
C PHE A 131 -8.42 3.68 -5.02
N THR A 132 -7.72 4.56 -5.70
CA THR A 132 -6.31 4.85 -5.45
C THR A 132 -6.25 5.95 -4.39
N GLU A 133 -5.62 5.63 -3.25
CA GLU A 133 -5.29 6.61 -2.21
C GLU A 133 -4.07 7.42 -2.63
N ILE A 134 -4.23 8.74 -2.72
CA ILE A 134 -3.21 9.68 -3.18
C ILE A 134 -2.92 10.65 -2.04
N VAL A 135 -1.65 10.79 -1.69
CA VAL A 135 -1.18 11.91 -0.86
C VAL A 135 -0.94 13.09 -1.79
N LEU A 136 -1.69 14.16 -1.58
CA LEU A 136 -1.59 15.39 -2.37
C LEU A 136 -0.42 16.24 -1.91
N GLU A 137 0.05 17.13 -2.77
CA GLU A 137 1.12 18.10 -2.47
C GLU A 137 0.79 19.00 -1.26
N ASN A 138 -0.49 19.23 -0.99
CA ASN A 138 -0.95 19.99 0.16
C ASN A 138 -1.18 19.12 1.42
N ASN A 139 -0.64 17.90 1.44
CA ASN A 139 -0.69 16.92 2.53
C ASN A 139 -2.09 16.37 2.86
N TYR A 140 -3.12 16.69 2.06
CA TYR A 140 -4.43 16.03 2.16
C TYR A 140 -4.43 14.70 1.40
N THR A 141 -5.36 13.83 1.75
CA THR A 141 -5.65 12.60 1.00
C THR A 141 -6.69 12.87 -0.08
N ALA A 142 -6.50 12.33 -1.28
CA ALA A 142 -7.52 12.20 -2.30
C ALA A 142 -7.77 10.73 -2.64
N LEU A 143 -8.98 10.43 -3.10
CA LEU A 143 -9.40 9.07 -3.47
C LEU A 143 -9.92 9.08 -4.91
N GLN A 144 -9.09 8.62 -5.84
CA GLN A 144 -9.44 8.53 -7.26
C GLN A 144 -10.04 7.15 -7.55
N ASN A 145 -11.14 7.06 -8.31
CA ASN A 145 -11.73 5.78 -8.67
C ASN A 145 -10.84 5.01 -9.67
N ALA A 146 -10.61 3.72 -9.44
CA ALA A 146 -9.73 2.90 -10.26
C ALA A 146 -10.34 2.43 -11.60
N LYS A 147 -11.68 2.52 -11.76
CA LYS A 147 -12.37 2.29 -13.02
C LYS A 147 -12.50 3.56 -13.84
N TYR A 148 -12.86 4.66 -13.20
CA TYR A 148 -13.09 5.96 -13.83
C TYR A 148 -11.93 6.92 -13.52
N LYS A 149 -10.91 6.93 -14.39
CA LYS A 149 -9.74 7.83 -14.21
C LYS A 149 -10.20 9.29 -14.19
N GLY A 150 -9.59 10.10 -13.32
CA GLY A 150 -9.94 11.51 -13.15
C GLY A 150 -11.22 11.76 -12.33
N TRP A 151 -11.91 10.72 -11.86
CA TRP A 151 -13.08 10.86 -10.99
C TRP A 151 -12.68 10.64 -9.53
N TYR A 152 -12.99 11.62 -8.68
CA TYR A 152 -12.62 11.61 -7.28
C TYR A 152 -13.84 11.45 -6.38
N MET A 153 -13.65 10.77 -5.25
CA MET A 153 -14.60 10.88 -4.14
C MET A 153 -14.64 12.33 -3.68
N ALA A 154 -15.83 12.92 -3.55
CA ALA A 154 -15.95 14.30 -3.12
C ALA A 154 -17.29 14.57 -2.43
N PHE A 155 -17.28 15.51 -1.49
CA PHE A 155 -18.46 15.96 -0.76
C PHE A 155 -18.53 17.48 -0.69
N THR A 156 -19.73 18.01 -0.80
CA THR A 156 -19.98 19.45 -0.65
C THR A 156 -19.88 19.88 0.81
N ARG A 157 -19.97 21.20 1.05
CA ARG A 157 -19.94 21.78 2.41
C ARG A 157 -21.06 21.24 3.31
N LYS A 158 -22.20 20.84 2.74
CA LYS A 158 -23.33 20.23 3.47
C LYS A 158 -23.21 18.70 3.59
N GLY A 159 -22.03 18.15 3.31
CA GLY A 159 -21.71 16.71 3.32
C GLY A 159 -22.47 15.88 2.28
N ARG A 160 -23.04 16.51 1.25
CA ARG A 160 -23.72 15.79 0.16
C ARG A 160 -22.68 15.25 -0.82
N PRO A 161 -22.84 14.02 -1.34
CA PRO A 161 -21.91 13.48 -2.33
C PRO A 161 -21.96 14.32 -3.61
N ARG A 162 -20.80 14.70 -4.12
CA ARG A 162 -20.69 15.43 -5.39
C ARG A 162 -20.57 14.46 -6.56
N LYS A 163 -21.18 14.81 -7.68
CA LYS A 163 -21.08 14.00 -8.91
C LYS A 163 -19.65 14.04 -9.42
N ALA A 164 -19.07 12.87 -9.65
CA ALA A 164 -17.65 12.72 -9.97
C ALA A 164 -17.23 13.39 -11.28
N THR A 165 -18.16 13.56 -12.24
CA THR A 165 -17.93 14.32 -13.48
C THR A 165 -17.54 15.78 -13.24
N HIS A 166 -17.87 16.34 -12.07
CA HIS A 166 -17.55 17.73 -11.70
C HIS A 166 -16.36 17.83 -10.73
N THR A 167 -15.70 16.70 -10.44
CA THR A 167 -14.60 16.65 -9.49
C THR A 167 -13.26 16.87 -10.19
N ARG A 168 -12.37 17.59 -9.51
CA ARG A 168 -10.97 17.78 -9.88
C ARG A 168 -10.10 17.60 -8.65
N GLN A 169 -8.85 17.17 -8.84
CA GLN A 169 -7.93 16.87 -7.75
C GLN A 169 -7.68 18.07 -6.84
N HIS A 170 -7.55 19.28 -7.38
CA HIS A 170 -7.25 20.49 -6.61
C HIS A 170 -8.45 21.03 -5.81
N GLN A 171 -9.66 20.52 -6.04
CA GLN A 171 -10.86 21.01 -5.37
C GLN A 171 -10.90 20.52 -3.93
N ARG A 172 -11.10 21.44 -2.99
CA ARG A 172 -11.21 21.12 -1.55
C ARG A 172 -12.21 20.01 -1.23
N GLU A 173 -13.29 19.91 -2.00
CA GLU A 173 -14.34 18.90 -1.83
C GLU A 173 -13.84 17.47 -2.01
N ALA A 174 -12.73 17.27 -2.73
CA ALA A 174 -12.06 15.99 -2.93
C ALA A 174 -10.92 15.71 -1.93
N HIS A 175 -10.71 16.61 -0.95
CA HIS A 175 -9.64 16.51 0.03
C HIS A 175 -10.15 15.91 1.35
N PHE A 176 -9.38 14.97 1.89
CA PHE A 176 -9.71 14.24 3.11
C PHE A 176 -8.53 14.15 4.06
N MET A 177 -8.84 13.83 5.32
CA MET A 177 -7.86 13.41 6.32
C MET A 177 -8.28 12.07 6.92
N LYS A 178 -7.32 11.17 7.10
CA LYS A 178 -7.53 9.92 7.81
C LYS A 178 -7.45 10.20 9.31
N ARG A 179 -8.48 9.87 10.07
CA ARG A 179 -8.54 10.04 11.53
C ARG A 179 -8.71 8.69 12.21
N LEU A 180 -8.11 8.51 13.38
CA LEU A 180 -8.33 7.31 14.18
C LEU A 180 -9.82 7.20 14.58
N PRO A 181 -10.38 5.98 14.68
CA PRO A 181 -11.68 5.79 15.31
C PRO A 181 -11.62 6.24 16.78
N ARG A 182 -12.69 6.86 17.29
CA ARG A 182 -12.79 7.12 18.75
C ARG A 182 -12.64 5.81 19.53
N GLY A 183 -11.91 5.85 20.65
CA GLY A 183 -11.66 4.71 21.53
C GLY A 183 -10.44 3.85 21.18
N HIS A 184 -9.76 4.07 20.05
CA HIS A 184 -8.55 3.29 19.69
C HIS A 184 -7.39 3.48 20.68
N LEU A 185 -7.24 4.70 21.22
CA LEU A 185 -6.20 5.01 22.23
C LEU A 185 -6.33 4.18 23.52
N LEU A 186 -7.52 3.65 23.82
CA LEU A 186 -7.73 2.83 25.01
C LEU A 186 -7.46 1.33 24.76
N THR A 187 -7.38 0.88 23.50
CA THR A 187 -7.28 -0.55 23.15
C THR A 187 -5.88 -0.96 22.66
N GLU A 188 -5.00 -0.02 22.36
CA GLU A 188 -3.75 -0.29 21.61
C GLU A 188 -2.47 -0.27 22.46
N ARG A 189 -2.56 -0.52 23.78
CA ARG A 189 -1.41 -1.10 24.50
C ARG A 189 -1.44 -2.63 24.35
N LYS A 190 -1.33 -3.12 23.12
CA LYS A 190 -0.85 -4.49 22.92
C LYS A 190 0.68 -4.42 22.97
N PRO A 191 1.34 -5.11 23.93
CA PRO A 191 2.78 -5.29 23.85
C PRO A 191 3.13 -5.85 22.47
N PHE A 192 4.23 -5.39 21.88
CA PHE A 192 4.73 -6.02 20.66
C PHE A 192 5.03 -7.49 21.00
N ASP A 193 4.39 -8.42 20.31
CA ASP A 193 4.82 -9.82 20.33
C ASP A 193 6.17 -9.87 19.62
N VAL A 194 7.25 -9.90 20.39
CA VAL A 194 8.59 -10.18 19.87
C VAL A 194 8.54 -11.62 19.37
N VAL A 195 8.37 -11.81 18.07
CA VAL A 195 8.48 -13.13 17.45
C VAL A 195 9.96 -13.53 17.58
N PRO A 196 10.31 -14.56 18.36
CA PRO A 196 11.69 -14.99 18.45
C PRO A 196 12.09 -15.52 17.07
N TYR A 197 13.06 -14.85 16.44
CA TYR A 197 13.70 -15.38 15.25
C TYR A 197 14.40 -16.69 15.63
N GLN A 198 13.80 -17.82 15.27
CA GLN A 198 14.48 -19.11 15.38
C GLN A 198 15.63 -19.08 14.37
N LEU A 199 16.86 -18.98 14.88
CA LEU A 199 18.06 -19.08 14.08
C LEU A 199 18.06 -20.48 13.46
N ASN A 200 17.60 -20.61 12.21
CA ASN A 200 17.65 -21.88 11.50
C ASN A 200 19.12 -22.34 11.49
N LYS A 201 19.40 -23.42 12.20
CA LYS A 201 20.69 -24.11 12.13
C LYS A 201 20.94 -24.43 10.66
N ARG A 202 21.98 -23.80 10.12
CA ARG A 202 22.56 -24.01 8.81
C ARG A 202 22.49 -25.50 8.46
N THR A 203 21.67 -25.87 7.49
CA THR A 203 21.66 -27.23 6.94
C THR A 203 23.06 -27.52 6.41
N LYS A 204 23.79 -28.42 7.08
CA LYS A 204 25.02 -29.00 6.55
C LYS A 204 24.68 -29.68 5.24
N HIS A 205 25.24 -29.16 4.16
CA HIS A 205 25.22 -29.82 2.86
C HIS A 205 25.99 -31.14 2.99
N ASN A 206 25.29 -32.27 2.99
CA ASN A 206 25.94 -33.57 2.92
C ASN A 206 26.65 -33.70 1.57
N HIS A 207 27.98 -33.74 1.63
CA HIS A 207 28.82 -34.11 0.50
C HIS A 207 28.56 -35.61 0.21
N ARG A 208 28.07 -35.92 -0.99
CA ARG A 208 27.97 -37.31 -1.47
C ARG A 208 29.39 -37.81 -1.75
N PRO A 209 29.82 -38.98 -1.26
CA PRO A 209 31.05 -39.60 -1.72
C PRO A 209 30.87 -40.07 -3.17
N GLY A 210 31.94 -39.91 -3.96
CA GLY A 210 32.01 -40.37 -5.34
C GLY A 210 31.79 -41.88 -5.44
N VAL A 211 31.14 -42.27 -6.52
CA VAL A 211 30.96 -43.65 -6.97
C VAL A 211 32.27 -44.10 -7.61
N ASN A 212 32.77 -45.27 -7.21
CA ASN A 212 33.87 -45.99 -7.89
C ASN A 212 33.43 -46.48 -9.27
#